data_AF-A0A9P8D3R2-F1
#
_entry.id   AF-A0A9P8D3R2-F1
#
_cell.length_a   1.000
_cell.length_b   1.000
_cell.length_c   1.000
_cell.angle_alpha   90.00
_cell.angle_beta   90.00
_cell.angle_gamma   90.00
#
_symmetry.space_group_name_H-M   'P 1'
#
loop_
_entity.id
_entity.type
_entity.pdbx_description
1 polymer ?
#
loop_
_entity_poly.entity_id
_entity_poly.type
_entity_poly.pdbx_seq_one_letter_code
_entity_poly.pdbx_strand_id
1 'polypeptide(L)'
;MADERDDSAALDVEDTPWAPTSTSSIPDNILECHQRLESDVAGPYFVPLKLEPRIFESIRPQLNDLFRRCDYDADVGIVTLRMPSKIHDDFATEFGLVLQKMIDDILRAVPNAPRITDRQSRLVKLWEHDKAKKGRECYPDGQFKDDRASKPGLVYEVGYSQTGESLEKVAKDYIVGTKGAINTVICFNLKYKEGTVEAVCDLEPTAFQDSNGRMVNGDKLVKLRLTDMAKEKYSDDYPLAPIYVPFTELSRILDFAKAQPEGSSP
;
A
#
# COMPACT_ATOMS: atom_id res chain seq x y z
N MET A 1 35.93 -50.75 -54.67
CA MET A 1 36.88 -49.62 -54.54
C MET A 1 36.07 -48.38 -54.86
N ALA A 2 35.60 -47.70 -53.82
CA ALA A 2 36.19 -46.43 -53.34
C ALA A 2 35.53 -45.27 -54.10
N ASP A 3 34.67 -44.48 -53.43
CA ASP A 3 34.99 -43.12 -52.88
C ASP A 3 34.85 -42.09 -54.01
N GLU A 4 34.21 -40.92 -53.95
CA GLU A 4 33.88 -39.91 -52.92
C GLU A 4 32.57 -39.18 -53.41
N ARG A 5 31.55 -38.96 -52.57
CA ARG A 5 31.13 -37.68 -51.93
C ARG A 5 31.49 -36.36 -52.63
N ASP A 6 30.45 -35.60 -52.99
CA ASP A 6 30.39 -34.11 -53.00
C ASP A 6 28.88 -33.73 -52.91
N ASP A 7 28.34 -33.50 -51.71
CA ASP A 7 28.11 -32.21 -51.06
C ASP A 7 27.23 -31.21 -51.83
N SER A 8 25.94 -31.17 -51.46
CA SER A 8 25.24 -29.89 -51.25
C SER A 8 24.12 -30.08 -50.24
N ALA A 9 24.37 -29.56 -49.05
CA ALA A 9 23.50 -29.58 -47.89
C ALA A 9 22.20 -28.80 -48.15
N ALA A 10 21.07 -29.50 -48.06
CA ALA A 10 19.81 -28.87 -47.68
C ALA A 10 19.91 -28.53 -46.19
N LEU A 11 19.80 -27.25 -45.86
CA LEU A 11 19.67 -26.79 -44.48
C LEU A 11 18.28 -27.19 -43.99
N ASP A 12 18.20 -28.33 -43.31
CA ASP A 12 17.06 -28.68 -42.47
C ASP A 12 16.91 -27.60 -41.39
N VAL A 13 15.84 -26.81 -41.51
CA VAL A 13 15.36 -25.97 -40.42
C VAL A 13 14.75 -26.93 -39.40
N GLU A 14 15.56 -27.36 -38.44
CA GLU A 14 15.04 -28.01 -37.24
C GLU A 14 14.14 -27.01 -36.51
N ASP A 15 12.83 -27.22 -36.65
CA ASP A 15 11.81 -26.70 -35.74
C ASP A 15 12.14 -27.22 -34.34
N THR A 16 12.97 -26.48 -33.63
CA THR A 16 13.26 -26.74 -32.22
C THR A 16 11.98 -26.41 -31.46
N PRO A 17 11.37 -27.37 -30.73
CA PRO A 17 10.24 -27.04 -29.87
C PRO A 17 10.74 -26.01 -28.85
N TRP A 18 10.20 -24.80 -28.90
CA TRP A 18 10.44 -23.78 -27.88
C TRP A 18 10.00 -24.36 -26.54
N ALA A 19 10.96 -24.86 -25.77
CA ALA A 19 10.75 -25.23 -24.40
C ALA A 19 10.33 -23.96 -23.65
N PRO A 20 9.22 -23.96 -22.89
CA PRO A 20 8.98 -22.87 -21.96
C PRO A 20 10.15 -22.91 -20.97
N THR A 21 10.98 -21.87 -20.97
CA THR A 21 11.99 -21.66 -19.94
C THR A 21 11.24 -21.38 -18.64
N SER A 22 10.86 -22.46 -17.97
CA SER A 22 10.41 -22.50 -16.59
C SER A 22 11.60 -22.16 -15.71
N THR A 23 11.85 -20.87 -15.52
CA THR A 23 12.58 -20.39 -14.35
C THR A 23 11.74 -19.31 -13.70
N SER A 24 10.76 -19.78 -12.93
CA SER A 24 9.94 -19.01 -12.00
C SER A 24 10.76 -18.57 -10.77
N SER A 25 12.02 -18.16 -10.98
CA SER A 25 12.93 -17.75 -9.93
C SER A 25 12.88 -16.23 -9.80
N ILE A 26 12.83 -15.74 -8.56
CA ILE A 26 12.94 -14.31 -8.26
C ILE A 26 14.30 -13.82 -8.81
N PRO A 27 14.33 -12.73 -9.59
CA PRO A 27 15.58 -12.11 -10.06
C PRO A 27 16.57 -11.82 -8.91
N ASP A 28 17.86 -12.08 -9.13
CA ASP A 28 18.90 -11.96 -8.09
C ASP A 28 18.93 -10.55 -7.46
N ASN A 29 18.72 -9.50 -8.26
CA ASN A 29 18.68 -8.13 -7.76
C ASN A 29 17.54 -7.88 -6.76
N ILE A 30 16.40 -8.59 -6.88
CA ILE A 30 15.29 -8.52 -5.93
C ILE A 30 15.66 -9.26 -4.64
N LEU A 31 16.30 -10.43 -4.75
CA LEU A 31 16.71 -11.23 -3.61
C LEU A 31 17.84 -10.56 -2.80
N GLU A 32 18.84 -9.99 -3.48
CA GLU A 32 19.89 -9.18 -2.86
C GLU A 32 19.30 -7.95 -2.16
N CYS A 33 18.30 -7.29 -2.77
CA CYS A 33 17.59 -6.19 -2.11
C CYS A 33 16.87 -6.68 -0.85
N HIS A 34 16.17 -7.80 -0.90
CA HIS A 34 15.49 -8.38 0.27
C HIS A 34 16.48 -8.62 1.42
N GLN A 35 17.59 -9.32 1.16
CA GLN A 35 18.60 -9.64 2.17
C GLN A 35 19.24 -8.38 2.80
N ARG A 36 19.49 -7.35 1.97
CA ARG A 36 20.00 -6.06 2.44
C ARG A 36 18.98 -5.35 3.34
N LEU A 37 17.71 -5.40 2.98
CA LEU A 37 16.64 -4.74 3.71
C LEU A 37 16.30 -5.45 5.02
N GLU A 38 16.40 -6.78 5.08
CA GLU A 38 16.29 -7.53 6.35
C GLU A 38 17.43 -7.21 7.33
N SER A 39 18.61 -6.85 6.81
CA SER A 39 19.80 -6.55 7.62
C SER A 39 19.88 -5.09 8.08
N ASP A 40 19.12 -4.18 7.47
CA ASP A 40 19.18 -2.73 7.71
C ASP A 40 17.86 -2.19 8.25
N VAL A 41 17.76 -2.08 9.57
CA VAL A 41 16.59 -1.53 10.29
C VAL A 41 16.32 -0.06 9.92
N ALA A 42 17.29 0.65 9.32
CA ALA A 42 17.16 2.03 8.87
C ALA A 42 17.03 2.18 7.35
N GLY A 43 16.89 1.07 6.61
CA GLY A 43 16.78 1.06 5.16
C GLY A 43 15.56 1.83 4.61
N PRO A 44 15.57 2.21 3.32
CA PRO A 44 14.45 2.90 2.70
C PRO A 44 13.21 2.00 2.66
N TYR A 45 12.08 2.53 3.13
CA TYR A 45 10.81 1.81 3.17
C TYR A 45 10.28 1.42 1.77
N PHE A 46 10.58 2.22 0.74
CA PHE A 46 10.21 1.95 -0.65
C PHE A 46 11.47 1.75 -1.50
N VAL A 47 11.60 0.58 -2.13
CA VAL A 47 12.71 0.29 -3.04
C VAL A 47 12.18 0.05 -4.46
N PRO A 48 12.31 1.03 -5.37
CA PRO A 48 11.91 0.85 -6.76
C PRO A 48 12.97 0.04 -7.53
N LEU A 49 12.54 -1.01 -8.22
CA LEU A 49 13.35 -1.87 -9.06
C LEU A 49 12.70 -1.99 -10.44
N LYS A 50 13.53 -2.00 -11.48
CA LYS A 50 13.04 -2.28 -12.84
C LYS A 50 12.59 -3.73 -12.93
N LEU A 51 11.38 -3.94 -13.40
CA LEU A 51 10.82 -5.26 -13.63
C LEU A 51 9.81 -5.22 -14.77
N GLU A 52 10.10 -5.92 -15.85
CA GLU A 52 9.24 -5.94 -17.03
C GLU A 52 7.88 -6.61 -16.73
N PRO A 53 6.77 -6.18 -17.36
CA PRO A 53 5.44 -6.70 -17.07
C PRO A 53 5.33 -8.22 -17.19
N ARG A 54 5.98 -8.82 -18.21
CA ARG A 54 5.94 -10.27 -18.41
C ARG A 54 6.62 -11.01 -17.27
N ILE A 55 7.75 -10.49 -16.79
CA ILE A 55 8.51 -11.07 -15.69
C ILE A 55 7.69 -10.90 -14.40
N PHE A 56 7.18 -9.69 -14.13
CA PHE A 56 6.34 -9.43 -12.96
C PHE A 56 5.18 -10.42 -12.87
N GLU A 57 4.40 -10.61 -13.95
CA GLU A 57 3.29 -11.57 -13.93
C GLU A 57 3.76 -13.02 -13.68
N SER A 58 4.94 -13.40 -14.19
CA SER A 58 5.49 -14.75 -13.99
C SER A 58 5.99 -15.03 -12.57
N ILE A 59 6.38 -13.99 -11.82
CA ILE A 59 6.92 -14.11 -10.45
C ILE A 59 6.03 -13.48 -9.38
N ARG A 60 4.87 -12.94 -9.76
CA ARG A 60 3.93 -12.25 -8.87
C ARG A 60 3.57 -13.09 -7.63
N PRO A 61 3.27 -14.40 -7.73
CA PRO A 61 3.02 -15.23 -6.54
C PRO A 61 4.19 -15.23 -5.56
N GLN A 62 5.42 -15.34 -6.06
CA GLN A 62 6.65 -15.37 -5.26
C GLN A 62 6.96 -14.01 -4.63
N LEU A 63 6.70 -12.91 -5.35
CA LEU A 63 6.83 -11.57 -4.78
C LEU A 63 5.81 -11.33 -3.65
N ASN A 64 4.58 -11.81 -3.81
CA ASN A 64 3.56 -11.70 -2.78
C ASN A 64 3.88 -12.55 -1.55
N ASP A 65 4.51 -13.71 -1.74
CA ASP A 65 4.99 -14.56 -0.64
C ASP A 65 6.15 -13.90 0.12
N LEU A 66 7.13 -13.36 -0.61
CA LEU A 66 8.35 -12.80 -0.03
C LEU A 66 8.13 -11.44 0.64
N PHE A 67 7.41 -10.53 -0.01
CA PHE A 67 7.30 -9.13 0.47
C PHE A 67 5.94 -8.81 1.08
N ARG A 68 4.95 -9.72 1.03
CA ARG A 68 3.53 -9.54 1.38
C ARG A 68 2.79 -8.47 0.56
N ARG A 69 3.45 -7.35 0.22
CA ARG A 69 2.94 -6.18 -0.49
C ARG A 69 4.01 -5.59 -1.39
N CYS A 70 3.71 -5.42 -2.67
CA CYS A 70 4.55 -4.66 -3.60
C CYS A 70 3.68 -3.84 -4.54
N ASP A 71 4.09 -2.61 -4.82
CA ASP A 71 3.43 -1.80 -5.84
C ASP A 71 4.04 -2.13 -7.20
N TYR A 72 3.24 -2.05 -8.27
CA TYR A 72 3.75 -2.26 -9.62
C TYR A 72 3.18 -1.23 -10.59
N ASP A 73 4.07 -0.51 -11.27
CA ASP A 73 3.71 0.37 -12.37
C ASP A 73 4.07 -0.31 -13.70
N ALA A 74 3.03 -0.78 -14.40
CA ALA A 74 3.18 -1.52 -15.64
C ALA A 74 3.51 -0.63 -16.86
N ASP A 75 3.32 0.69 -16.73
CA ASP A 75 3.62 1.65 -17.79
C ASP A 75 5.12 1.96 -17.84
N VAL A 76 5.75 2.07 -16.66
CA VAL A 76 7.21 2.29 -16.57
C VAL A 76 8.01 1.02 -16.29
N GLY A 77 7.36 -0.09 -15.95
CA GLY A 77 8.02 -1.36 -15.63
C GLY A 77 8.81 -1.28 -14.33
N ILE A 78 8.20 -0.74 -13.27
CA ILE A 78 8.83 -0.59 -11.95
C ILE A 78 8.00 -1.33 -10.92
N VAL A 79 8.64 -2.25 -10.19
CA VAL A 79 8.12 -2.80 -8.93
C VAL A 79 8.69 -2.00 -7.78
N THR A 80 7.86 -1.58 -6.84
CA THR A 80 8.30 -0.94 -5.60
C THR A 80 8.08 -1.91 -4.45
N LEU A 81 9.17 -2.40 -3.88
CA LEU A 81 9.15 -3.26 -2.71
C LEU A 81 8.88 -2.41 -1.47
N ARG A 82 7.94 -2.85 -0.62
CA ARG A 82 7.62 -2.20 0.67
C ARG A 82 8.31 -2.98 1.79
N MET A 83 9.06 -2.30 2.65
CA MET A 83 9.67 -2.88 3.84
C MET A 83 9.04 -2.31 5.11
N PRO A 84 7.88 -2.83 5.51
CA PRO A 84 7.27 -2.42 6.77
C PRO A 84 8.11 -2.88 7.96
N SER A 85 8.34 -1.97 8.91
CA SER A 85 8.83 -2.35 10.23
C SER A 85 7.69 -2.96 11.05
N LYS A 86 8.01 -3.68 12.14
CA LYS A 86 6.98 -4.18 13.06
C LYS A 86 6.10 -3.04 13.61
N ILE A 87 6.73 -1.94 14.01
CA ILE A 87 6.05 -0.74 14.52
C ILE A 87 5.08 -0.18 13.48
N HIS A 88 5.51 -0.14 12.22
CA HIS A 88 4.65 0.27 11.11
C HIS A 88 3.41 -0.62 10.99
N ASP A 89 3.59 -1.94 10.94
CA ASP A 89 2.49 -2.89 10.73
C ASP A 89 1.53 -2.94 11.91
N ASP A 90 2.06 -2.90 13.14
CA ASP A 90 1.25 -2.83 14.35
C ASP A 90 0.45 -1.53 14.38
N PHE A 91 1.07 -0.38 14.08
CA PHE A 91 0.37 0.91 14.04
C PHE A 91 -0.74 0.92 12.99
N ALA A 92 -0.45 0.47 11.76
CA ALA A 92 -1.42 0.41 10.67
C ALA A 92 -2.61 -0.50 11.01
N THR A 93 -2.34 -1.65 11.65
CA THR A 93 -3.36 -2.61 12.07
C THR A 93 -4.25 -2.02 13.17
N GLU A 94 -3.65 -1.51 14.23
CA GLU A 94 -4.38 -0.95 15.37
C GLU A 94 -5.19 0.30 14.99
N PHE A 95 -4.64 1.17 14.13
CA PHE A 95 -5.40 2.29 13.59
C PHE A 95 -6.64 1.83 12.81
N GLY A 96 -6.50 0.81 11.96
CA GLY A 96 -7.63 0.22 11.24
C GLY A 96 -8.71 -0.32 12.18
N LEU A 97 -8.31 -1.04 13.25
CA LEU A 97 -9.24 -1.58 14.25
C LEU A 97 -9.98 -0.48 15.01
N VAL A 98 -9.26 0.56 15.48
CA VAL A 98 -9.86 1.70 16.19
C VAL A 98 -10.84 2.45 15.30
N LEU A 99 -10.45 2.73 14.04
CA LEU A 99 -11.31 3.44 13.11
C LEU A 99 -12.56 2.62 12.74
N GLN A 100 -12.44 1.30 12.50
CA GLN A 100 -13.58 0.43 12.26
C GLN A 100 -14.55 0.44 13.44
N LYS A 101 -14.05 0.37 14.67
CA LYS A 101 -14.88 0.44 15.87
C LYS A 101 -15.66 1.75 15.96
N MET A 102 -15.01 2.89 15.69
CA MET A 102 -15.67 4.20 15.67
C MET A 102 -16.75 4.29 14.59
N ILE A 103 -16.50 3.73 13.41
CA ILE A 103 -17.47 3.64 12.32
C ILE A 103 -18.68 2.81 12.77
N ASP A 104 -18.44 1.61 13.32
CA ASP A 104 -19.49 0.70 13.78
C ASP A 104 -20.35 1.32 14.89
N ASP A 105 -19.74 2.06 15.81
CA ASP A 105 -20.46 2.78 16.88
C ASP A 105 -21.43 3.83 16.32
N ILE A 106 -21.03 4.56 15.27
CA ILE A 106 -21.92 5.52 14.60
C ILE A 106 -23.02 4.79 13.82
N LEU A 107 -22.65 3.76 13.04
CA LEU A 107 -23.60 3.04 12.19
C LEU A 107 -24.63 2.23 12.99
N ARG A 108 -24.31 1.81 14.22
CA ARG A 108 -25.27 1.15 15.14
C ARG A 108 -26.53 1.97 15.39
N ALA A 109 -26.42 3.30 15.36
CA ALA A 109 -27.55 4.21 15.56
C ALA A 109 -28.34 4.51 14.28
N VAL A 110 -27.90 3.99 13.12
CA VAL A 110 -28.47 4.29 11.79
C VAL A 110 -29.23 3.08 11.27
N PRO A 111 -30.58 3.11 11.23
CA PRO A 111 -31.36 2.01 10.67
C PRO A 111 -30.98 1.72 9.22
N ASN A 112 -30.74 0.46 8.89
CA ASN A 112 -30.36 0.00 7.54
C ASN A 112 -29.09 0.65 6.98
N ALA A 113 -28.19 1.15 7.84
CA ALA A 113 -26.92 1.71 7.40
C ALA A 113 -26.15 0.69 6.53
N PRO A 114 -25.68 1.08 5.34
CA PRO A 114 -24.83 0.24 4.53
C PRO A 114 -23.48 0.04 5.23
N ARG A 115 -22.95 -1.18 5.14
CA ARG A 115 -21.71 -1.54 5.83
C ARG A 115 -20.51 -0.86 5.19
N ILE A 116 -19.75 -0.15 6.01
CA ILE A 116 -18.39 0.28 5.68
C ILE A 116 -17.44 -0.70 6.34
N THR A 117 -16.56 -1.31 5.55
CA THR A 117 -15.63 -2.32 6.04
C THR A 117 -14.21 -1.93 5.72
N ASP A 118 -13.31 -2.12 6.69
CA ASP A 118 -11.88 -2.19 6.43
C ASP A 118 -11.59 -3.35 5.46
N ARG A 119 -10.98 -3.04 4.34
CA ARG A 119 -10.54 -4.02 3.35
C ARG A 119 -9.03 -4.27 3.42
N GLN A 120 -8.37 -3.79 4.47
CA GLN A 120 -6.95 -3.91 4.73
C GLN A 120 -6.13 -3.55 3.49
N SER A 121 -4.95 -4.14 3.33
CA SER A 121 -4.06 -3.90 2.19
C SER A 121 -4.49 -4.59 0.90
N ARG A 122 -5.77 -4.52 0.52
CA ARG A 122 -6.23 -4.99 -0.80
C ARG A 122 -5.78 -4.05 -1.93
N LEU A 123 -5.48 -4.66 -3.06
CA LEU A 123 -5.07 -3.99 -4.30
C LEU A 123 -6.03 -2.87 -4.72
N VAL A 124 -5.44 -1.68 -4.93
CA VAL A 124 -6.06 -0.52 -5.58
C VAL A 124 -5.39 -0.34 -6.94
N LYS A 125 -6.19 -0.34 -8.00
CA LYS A 125 -5.72 -0.04 -9.36
C LYS A 125 -5.88 1.45 -9.67
N LEU A 126 -4.74 2.10 -9.90
CA LEU A 126 -4.62 3.47 -10.34
C LEU A 126 -4.54 3.48 -11.86
N TRP A 127 -5.56 4.03 -12.51
CA TRP A 127 -5.59 4.19 -13.95
C TRP A 127 -5.46 5.67 -14.24
N GLU A 128 -4.37 6.06 -14.88
CA GLU A 128 -4.33 7.36 -15.49
C GLU A 128 -5.42 7.48 -16.56
N HIS A 129 -5.77 8.71 -16.94
CA HIS A 129 -6.90 9.03 -17.81
C HIS A 129 -6.85 8.39 -19.21
N ASP A 130 -5.76 7.71 -19.55
CA ASP A 130 -5.48 7.11 -20.83
C ASP A 130 -5.75 5.59 -20.82
N LYS A 131 -6.65 5.13 -21.70
CA LYS A 131 -6.94 3.69 -21.87
C LYS A 131 -5.77 2.90 -22.46
N ALA A 132 -4.77 3.58 -23.02
CA ALA A 132 -3.53 2.95 -23.48
C ALA A 132 -2.58 2.61 -22.33
N LYS A 133 -2.76 3.22 -21.15
CA LYS A 133 -1.97 2.96 -19.97
C LYS A 133 -2.43 1.69 -19.26
N LYS A 134 -1.47 0.84 -18.92
CA LYS A 134 -1.66 -0.39 -18.14
C LYS A 134 -1.91 -0.09 -16.67
N GLY A 135 -1.53 1.11 -16.20
CA GLY A 135 -1.81 1.60 -14.86
C GLY A 135 -0.85 1.08 -13.80
N ARG A 136 -1.07 1.58 -12.57
CA ARG A 136 -0.31 1.22 -11.39
C ARG A 136 -1.17 0.43 -10.41
N GLU A 137 -0.61 -0.64 -9.89
CA GLU A 137 -1.16 -1.50 -8.84
C GLU A 137 -0.53 -1.08 -7.51
N CYS A 138 -1.37 -0.64 -6.57
CA CYS A 138 -0.94 -0.16 -5.25
C CYS A 138 -1.59 -0.97 -4.14
N TYR A 139 -0.85 -1.22 -3.07
CA TYR A 139 -1.33 -1.93 -1.88
C TYR A 139 -1.26 -1.00 -0.67
N PRO A 140 -2.32 -0.23 -0.36
CA PRO A 140 -2.32 0.68 0.78
C PRO A 140 -2.15 -0.06 2.10
N ASP A 141 -1.72 0.63 3.16
CA ASP A 141 -1.65 0.02 4.49
C ASP A 141 -3.04 -0.37 5.01
N GLY A 142 -4.06 0.44 4.74
CA GLY A 142 -5.45 0.01 4.85
C GLY A 142 -6.42 0.89 4.08
N GLN A 143 -7.68 0.45 4.03
CA GLN A 143 -8.70 1.15 3.26
C GLN A 143 -10.10 0.88 3.78
N PHE A 144 -10.96 1.90 3.73
CA PHE A 144 -12.36 1.78 4.10
C PHE A 144 -13.25 1.99 2.89
N LYS A 145 -14.23 1.09 2.76
CA LYS A 145 -15.09 1.03 1.59
C LYS A 145 -16.53 0.73 2.00
N ASP A 146 -17.48 1.52 1.51
CA ASP A 146 -18.88 1.12 1.41
C ASP A 146 -18.97 -0.18 0.58
N ASP A 147 -19.56 -1.24 1.13
CA ASP A 147 -19.60 -2.56 0.48
C ASP A 147 -20.27 -2.55 -0.92
N ARG A 148 -21.09 -1.53 -1.21
CA ARG A 148 -21.75 -1.33 -2.51
C ARG A 148 -20.84 -0.64 -3.54
N ALA A 149 -19.76 0.01 -3.08
CA ALA A 149 -18.81 0.70 -3.94
C ALA A 149 -17.78 -0.25 -4.55
N SER A 150 -17.36 0.05 -5.77
CA SER A 150 -16.34 -0.71 -6.50
C SER A 150 -14.90 -0.41 -6.05
N LYS A 151 -14.67 0.77 -5.46
CA LYS A 151 -13.38 1.25 -4.96
C LYS A 151 -13.56 1.83 -3.55
N PRO A 152 -12.52 1.81 -2.69
CA PRO A 152 -12.54 2.51 -1.40
C PRO A 152 -12.76 4.01 -1.59
N GLY A 153 -13.40 4.64 -0.60
CA GLY A 153 -13.47 6.10 -0.50
C GLY A 153 -12.29 6.68 0.28
N LEU A 154 -11.83 5.92 1.28
CA LEU A 154 -10.73 6.28 2.16
C LEU A 154 -9.61 5.24 2.10
N VAL A 155 -8.39 5.70 1.99
CA VAL A 155 -7.17 4.88 2.21
C VAL A 155 -6.29 5.54 3.26
N TYR A 156 -5.47 4.76 3.93
CA TYR A 156 -4.42 5.30 4.79
C TYR A 156 -3.09 4.60 4.53
N GLU A 157 -2.01 5.37 4.72
CA GLU A 157 -0.63 4.96 4.52
C GLU A 157 0.20 5.38 5.73
N VAL A 158 1.15 4.54 6.11
CA VAL A 158 2.08 4.76 7.19
C VAL A 158 3.48 4.77 6.59
N GLY A 159 4.13 5.92 6.62
CA GLY A 159 5.55 6.03 6.37
C GLY A 159 6.30 5.77 7.66
N TYR A 160 7.24 4.82 7.65
CA TYR A 160 8.26 4.68 8.68
C TYR A 160 9.60 5.08 8.06
N SER A 161 10.35 5.98 8.70
CA SER A 161 11.67 6.51 8.26
C SER A 161 11.75 7.28 6.91
N GLN A 162 10.64 7.64 6.28
CA GLN A 162 10.62 8.38 5.01
C GLN A 162 10.70 9.91 5.19
N THR A 163 11.16 10.62 4.14
CA THR A 163 10.96 12.07 4.03
C THR A 163 9.48 12.33 3.70
N GLY A 164 8.84 13.28 4.40
CA GLY A 164 7.39 13.50 4.25
C GLY A 164 6.91 13.89 2.84
N GLU A 165 7.82 14.32 1.97
CA GLU A 165 7.57 14.59 0.55
C GLU A 165 7.07 13.36 -0.23
N SER A 166 7.38 12.13 0.20
CA SER A 166 6.90 10.91 -0.45
C SER A 166 5.40 10.66 -0.21
N LEU A 167 4.91 10.94 1.00
CA LEU A 167 3.53 10.63 1.41
C LEU A 167 2.51 11.55 0.76
N GLU A 168 2.83 12.85 0.61
CA GLU A 168 1.97 13.78 -0.12
C GLU A 168 1.79 13.35 -1.58
N LYS A 169 2.88 12.88 -2.22
CA LYS A 169 2.81 12.33 -3.58
C LYS A 169 1.92 11.09 -3.62
N VAL A 170 2.07 10.17 -2.68
CA VAL A 170 1.22 8.96 -2.57
C VAL A 170 -0.26 9.34 -2.46
N ALA A 171 -0.60 10.32 -1.62
CA ALA A 171 -1.98 10.81 -1.51
C ALA A 171 -2.53 11.37 -2.83
N LYS A 172 -1.75 12.20 -3.53
CA LYS A 172 -2.11 12.73 -4.85
C LYS A 172 -2.29 11.61 -5.88
N ASP A 173 -1.38 10.63 -5.90
CA ASP A 173 -1.44 9.49 -6.82
C ASP A 173 -2.76 8.70 -6.64
N TYR A 174 -3.22 8.46 -5.40
CA TYR A 174 -4.51 7.80 -5.15
C TYR A 174 -5.70 8.62 -5.64
N ILE A 175 -5.76 9.91 -5.31
CA ILE A 175 -6.89 10.78 -5.65
C ILE A 175 -7.00 10.92 -7.18
N VAL A 176 -5.88 11.25 -7.84
CA VAL A 176 -5.83 11.43 -9.30
C VAL A 176 -6.02 10.09 -10.02
N GLY A 177 -5.26 9.06 -9.64
CA GLY A 177 -5.27 7.74 -10.28
C GLY A 177 -6.58 6.96 -10.11
N THR A 178 -7.42 7.35 -9.14
CA THR A 178 -8.77 6.79 -9.01
C THR A 178 -9.90 7.69 -9.51
N LYS A 179 -9.57 8.88 -10.04
CA LYS A 179 -10.53 9.91 -10.49
C LYS A 179 -11.48 10.35 -9.37
N GLY A 180 -10.92 10.57 -8.18
CA GLY A 180 -11.66 10.98 -6.99
C GLY A 180 -12.57 9.88 -6.42
N ALA A 181 -12.47 8.63 -6.87
CA ALA A 181 -13.19 7.53 -6.22
C ALA A 181 -12.66 7.30 -4.81
N ILE A 182 -11.33 7.36 -4.64
CA ILE A 182 -10.69 7.67 -3.36
C ILE A 182 -10.64 9.19 -3.28
N ASN A 183 -11.34 9.76 -2.31
CA ASN A 183 -11.38 11.21 -2.08
C ASN A 183 -10.65 11.60 -0.79
N THR A 184 -10.32 10.62 0.05
CA THR A 184 -9.68 10.84 1.35
C THR A 184 -8.50 9.91 1.51
N VAL A 185 -7.34 10.49 1.78
CA VAL A 185 -6.10 9.74 2.06
C VAL A 185 -5.54 10.22 3.39
N ILE A 186 -5.26 9.31 4.32
CA ILE A 186 -4.60 9.61 5.58
C ILE A 186 -3.15 9.12 5.54
N CYS A 187 -2.17 10.00 5.74
CA CYS A 187 -0.76 9.66 5.78
C CYS A 187 -0.19 9.91 7.18
N PHE A 188 0.38 8.86 7.77
CA PHE A 188 1.11 8.91 9.04
C PHE A 188 2.60 8.86 8.76
N ASN A 189 3.37 9.87 9.16
CA ASN A 189 4.82 9.81 9.15
C ASN A 189 5.34 9.49 10.56
N LEU A 190 5.72 8.23 10.74
CA LEU A 190 6.36 7.70 11.93
C LEU A 190 7.88 7.78 11.73
N LYS A 191 8.50 8.84 12.20
CA LYS A 191 9.97 8.88 12.32
C LYS A 191 10.39 8.02 13.50
N TYR A 192 11.62 7.52 13.50
CA TYR A 192 12.18 6.61 14.53
C TYR A 192 11.91 7.06 15.99
N LYS A 193 11.66 8.36 16.22
CA LYS A 193 11.27 8.89 17.53
C LYS A 193 10.06 9.82 17.54
N GLU A 194 9.49 10.20 16.40
CA GLU A 194 8.41 11.21 16.30
C GLU A 194 7.23 10.64 15.52
N GLY A 195 6.00 10.97 15.93
CA GLY A 195 4.79 10.62 15.21
C GLY A 195 4.12 11.88 14.66
N THR A 196 3.97 11.97 13.34
CA THR A 196 3.29 13.08 12.66
C THR A 196 2.18 12.57 11.75
N VAL A 197 1.05 13.27 11.69
CA VAL A 197 0.06 13.09 10.62
C VAL A 197 0.39 14.12 9.54
N GLU A 198 0.72 13.68 8.33
CA GLU A 198 1.20 14.59 7.27
C GLU A 198 0.16 14.90 6.20
N ALA A 199 -0.83 14.03 5.99
CA ALA A 199 -1.91 14.33 5.07
C ALA A 199 -3.20 13.69 5.55
N VAL A 200 -4.22 14.49 5.77
CA VAL A 200 -5.61 14.16 5.47
C VAL A 200 -6.02 15.23 4.49
N CYS A 201 -6.90 14.96 3.51
CA CYS A 201 -7.46 16.05 2.72
C CYS A 201 -7.91 17.16 3.70
N ASP A 202 -7.25 18.32 3.65
CA ASP A 202 -7.42 19.51 4.50
C ASP A 202 -6.71 19.57 5.88
N LEU A 203 -5.70 18.74 6.17
CA LEU A 203 -4.87 18.87 7.39
C LEU A 203 -3.41 19.20 7.06
N GLU A 204 -2.92 20.32 7.61
CA GLU A 204 -1.49 20.65 7.66
C GLU A 204 -0.73 19.58 8.45
N PRO A 205 0.49 19.20 8.03
CA PRO A 205 1.34 18.27 8.77
C PRO A 205 1.44 18.64 10.25
N THR A 206 0.97 17.75 11.13
CA THR A 206 0.89 18.04 12.56
C THR A 206 1.32 16.84 13.40
N ALA A 207 2.29 17.07 14.29
CA ALA A 207 2.80 16.07 15.21
C ALA A 207 1.77 15.68 16.28
N PHE A 208 1.72 14.40 16.64
CA PHE A 208 1.02 13.88 17.82
C PHE A 208 1.98 13.34 18.88
N GLN A 209 3.24 13.08 18.51
CA GLN A 209 4.36 12.80 19.44
C GLN A 209 5.62 13.56 19.04
N ASP A 210 6.37 14.07 20.03
CA ASP A 210 7.71 14.64 19.87
C ASP A 210 8.81 13.55 19.82
N SER A 211 10.06 13.96 19.64
CA SER A 211 11.22 13.05 19.52
C SER A 211 11.56 12.27 20.79
N ASN A 212 10.90 12.58 21.90
CA ASN A 212 11.07 11.92 23.18
C ASN A 212 9.87 11.00 23.48
N GLY A 213 8.98 10.80 22.51
CA GLY A 213 7.73 10.05 22.68
C GLY A 213 6.71 10.78 23.54
N ARG A 214 6.87 12.09 23.79
CA ARG A 214 5.89 12.86 24.55
C ARG A 214 4.77 13.29 23.62
N MET A 215 3.54 13.08 24.07
CA MET A 215 2.36 13.56 23.36
C MET A 215 2.42 15.08 23.18
N VAL A 216 2.14 15.53 21.96
CA VAL A 216 1.99 16.93 21.59
C VAL A 216 0.67 17.13 20.86
N ASN A 217 0.10 18.34 20.91
CA ASN A 217 -1.19 18.65 20.29
C ASN A 217 -2.32 17.69 20.70
N GLY A 218 -2.36 17.26 21.97
CA GLY A 218 -3.32 16.26 22.46
C GLY A 218 -4.79 16.72 22.41
N ASP A 219 -5.02 18.01 22.22
CA ASP A 219 -6.33 18.64 21.98
C ASP A 219 -6.78 18.55 20.51
N LYS A 220 -5.87 18.23 19.58
CA LYS A 220 -6.19 18.08 18.16
C LYS A 220 -6.80 16.72 17.85
N LEU A 221 -7.49 16.69 16.71
CA LEU A 221 -8.22 15.54 16.21
C LEU A 221 -8.09 15.43 14.69
N VAL A 222 -8.07 14.20 14.19
CA VAL A 222 -8.35 13.92 12.78
C VAL A 222 -9.86 13.86 12.64
N LYS A 223 -10.41 14.71 11.77
CA LYS A 223 -11.85 14.77 11.49
C LYS A 223 -12.14 14.07 10.18
N LEU A 224 -12.97 13.04 10.23
CA LEU A 224 -13.47 12.30 9.07
C LEU A 224 -15.01 12.30 9.09
N ARG A 225 -15.62 11.82 8.02
CA ARG A 225 -17.05 11.56 7.90
C ARG A 225 -17.24 10.19 7.25
N LEU A 226 -18.38 9.57 7.51
CA LEU A 226 -18.75 8.33 6.82
C LEU A 226 -18.84 8.53 5.29
N THR A 227 -19.20 9.74 4.85
CA THR A 227 -19.22 10.12 3.42
C THR A 227 -17.84 10.13 2.78
N ASP A 228 -16.76 10.23 3.56
CA ASP A 228 -15.39 10.16 3.05
C ASP A 228 -15.02 8.71 2.68
N MET A 229 -15.80 7.72 3.13
CA MET A 229 -15.61 6.29 2.85
C MET A 229 -16.64 5.75 1.83
N ALA A 230 -17.63 6.59 1.50
CA ALA A 230 -18.70 6.29 0.56
C ALA A 230 -18.47 6.99 -0.78
N LYS A 231 -18.92 6.37 -1.87
CA LYS A 231 -18.97 7.05 -3.16
C LYS A 231 -20.03 8.16 -3.09
N GLU A 232 -19.85 9.24 -3.83
CA GLU A 232 -20.81 10.36 -3.91
C GLU A 232 -22.26 9.90 -4.10
N LYS A 233 -22.53 8.93 -4.99
CA LYS A 233 -23.91 8.40 -5.19
C LYS A 233 -24.53 7.67 -3.98
N TYR A 234 -23.76 7.45 -2.93
CA TYR A 234 -24.13 6.76 -1.69
C TYR A 234 -24.00 7.67 -0.47
N SER A 235 -23.50 8.90 -0.62
CA SER A 235 -23.23 9.80 0.52
C SER A 235 -24.49 10.14 1.29
N ASP A 236 -25.63 10.24 0.60
CA ASP A 236 -26.91 10.61 1.19
C ASP A 236 -27.49 9.53 2.12
N ASP A 237 -27.01 8.29 2.02
CA ASP A 237 -27.42 7.18 2.88
C ASP A 237 -26.73 7.20 4.25
N TYR A 238 -25.70 8.04 4.41
CA TYR A 238 -24.91 8.14 5.62
C TYR A 238 -25.25 9.43 6.37
N PRO A 239 -25.32 9.40 7.71
CA PRO A 239 -25.47 10.62 8.46
C PRO A 239 -24.22 11.51 8.27
N LEU A 240 -24.41 12.82 8.33
CA LEU A 240 -23.31 13.80 8.39
C LEU A 240 -22.57 13.78 9.74
N ALA A 241 -22.58 12.64 10.44
CA ALA A 241 -21.92 12.44 11.72
C ALA A 241 -20.40 12.44 11.52
N PRO A 242 -19.68 13.34 12.20
CA PRO A 242 -18.22 13.35 12.16
C PRO A 242 -17.66 12.17 12.96
N ILE A 243 -16.58 11.59 12.44
CA ILE A 243 -15.68 10.69 13.16
C ILE A 243 -14.51 11.54 13.63
N TYR A 244 -14.22 11.49 14.93
CA TYR A 244 -13.10 12.20 15.52
C TYR A 244 -12.10 11.17 16.05
N VAL A 245 -10.90 11.14 15.46
CA VAL A 245 -9.77 10.35 15.97
C VAL A 245 -8.85 11.31 16.74
N PRO A 246 -8.84 11.26 18.08
CA PRO A 246 -8.01 12.16 18.88
C PRO A 246 -6.52 11.87 18.68
N PHE A 247 -5.68 12.91 18.75
CA PHE A 247 -4.22 12.74 18.72
C PHE A 247 -3.70 11.95 19.93
N THR A 248 -4.42 12.01 21.05
CA THR A 248 -4.17 11.16 22.23
C THR A 248 -4.30 9.68 21.91
N GLU A 249 -5.24 9.30 21.04
CA GLU A 249 -5.45 7.91 20.61
C GLU A 249 -4.35 7.49 19.62
N LEU A 250 -3.97 8.36 18.68
CA LEU A 250 -2.84 8.10 17.78
C LEU A 250 -1.52 7.90 18.55
N SER A 251 -1.28 8.70 19.60
CA SER A 251 -0.14 8.53 20.49
C SER A 251 -0.18 7.17 21.19
N ARG A 252 -1.34 6.76 21.72
CA ARG A 252 -1.48 5.44 22.37
C ARG A 252 -1.23 4.28 21.42
N ILE A 253 -1.74 4.36 20.19
CA ILE A 253 -1.51 3.34 19.16
C ILE A 253 -0.01 3.23 18.85
N LEU A 254 0.68 4.36 18.72
CA LEU A 254 2.13 4.37 18.49
C LEU A 254 2.93 3.82 19.68
N ASP A 255 2.54 4.15 20.90
CA ASP A 255 3.17 3.60 22.11
C ASP A 255 2.96 2.09 22.23
N PHE A 256 1.76 1.61 21.90
CA PHE A 256 1.45 0.18 21.84
C PHE A 256 2.33 -0.53 20.80
N ALA A 257 2.45 0.02 19.59
CA ALA A 257 3.27 -0.54 18.52
C ALA A 257 4.77 -0.58 18.90
N LYS A 258 5.28 0.47 19.56
CA LYS A 258 6.66 0.52 20.09
C LYS A 258 6.93 -0.48 21.21
N ALA A 259 5.90 -0.84 21.99
CA ALA A 259 6.03 -1.75 23.13
C ALA A 259 6.03 -3.23 22.74
N GLN A 260 5.68 -3.57 21.49
CA GLN A 260 5.73 -4.96 21.05
C GLN A 260 7.18 -5.42 20.87
N PRO A 261 7.56 -6.59 21.39
CA PRO A 261 8.93 -7.10 21.24
C PRO A 261 9.27 -7.32 19.77
N GLU A 262 10.45 -6.87 19.35
CA GLU A 262 11.06 -7.27 18.09
C GLU A 262 11.48 -8.73 18.21
N GLY A 263 10.61 -9.65 17.78
CA GLY A 263 10.91 -11.08 17.81
C GLY A 263 9.76 -11.91 18.33
N SER A 264 8.72 -12.06 17.51
CA SER A 264 7.86 -13.24 17.42
C SER A 264 6.93 -13.01 16.24
N SER A 265 7.45 -13.18 15.02
CA SER A 265 6.56 -13.58 13.92
C SER A 265 6.14 -15.03 14.20
N PRO A 266 4.86 -15.39 14.07
CA PRO A 266 4.47 -16.78 13.91
C PRO A 266 5.11 -17.42 12.68
#